data_AF-A0A9P6TXE8-F1
#
_entry.id   AF-A0A9P6TXE8-F1
#
_cell.length_a   1.000
_cell.length_b   1.000
_cell.length_c   1.000
_cell.angle_alpha   90.00
_cell.angle_beta   90.00
_cell.angle_gamma   90.00
#
_symmetry.space_group_name_H-M   'P 1'
#
loop_
_entity.id
_entity.type
_entity.pdbx_description
1 polymer ?
#
loop_
_entity_poly.entity_id
_entity_poly.type
_entity_poly.pdbx_seq_one_letter_code
_entity_poly.pdbx_strand_id
1 'polypeptide(L)'
;MRFSLKTVALGALAAAAVSAAPIEMERRDAATDRIVDLGLIQSIDINQMSMDFTGTEHYAPRTASSDIQAKMLSIPGIDLPITSVRQHVILIDNGIQLGQFDTPWSPASVSNGVLKTSFTSSIMNVFPDAHEAFTKFVGGLSTSPSRSITLKGTVDAKLDLGILGSPTISGIGFKVTTTLAGLNNLQDIKFNVLIDQDFYAQQGFIVMTSIININNPSKLSVSLGDISLDTAGSKGRVGTSEIKSLALVPGPNTLVSTTKLDMSLPASVEFLNDLLGADQILSMSGFDGTSANPVLNTAMRAVASKITVPQTFGSLSRSPYSDFKLKVLPSTATDRKVEITATFYSPYYGVPVELLNASPSDLVNSAQVKGVSGTADTGRLFYFLNNFQFKTAGNSGTTVTFQVELKQQAFAASDRLLWTELVEFAKINGHIPVSLNWLPDMSINNDGKPHRVEWGNEYNRLDAVRVAVDADFAEVLEGIPQA
;
A
#
# COMPACT_ATOMS: atom_id res chain seq x y z
N MET A 1 -42.35 77.10 35.59
CA MET A 1 -41.55 77.74 34.52
C MET A 1 -40.94 76.65 33.66
N ARG A 2 -40.98 76.84 32.34
CA ARG A 2 -40.52 75.93 31.28
C ARG A 2 -38.99 75.82 31.20
N PHE A 3 -38.56 74.85 30.39
CA PHE A 3 -37.32 74.75 29.58
C PHE A 3 -36.16 73.98 30.24
N SER A 4 -35.59 72.91 29.66
CA SER A 4 -35.22 72.53 28.27
C SER A 4 -33.72 72.68 28.05
N LEU A 5 -33.09 71.54 27.76
CA LEU A 5 -32.22 71.28 26.60
C LEU A 5 -31.13 72.30 26.17
N LYS A 6 -29.91 71.77 26.08
CA LYS A 6 -28.77 72.11 25.18
C LYS A 6 -28.06 73.44 25.51
N THR A 7 -26.76 73.64 25.26
CA THR A 7 -26.04 73.63 23.95
C THR A 7 -24.56 73.98 24.31
N VAL A 8 -23.49 73.23 24.01
CA VAL A 8 -22.68 73.15 22.75
C VAL A 8 -21.24 73.66 22.92
N ALA A 9 -20.27 72.88 22.41
CA ALA A 9 -19.20 73.25 21.44
C ALA A 9 -18.03 72.23 21.58
N LEU A 10 -17.87 71.24 20.71
CA LEU A 10 -17.33 71.22 19.34
C LEU A 10 -15.78 71.34 19.27
N GLY A 11 -15.14 70.22 18.89
CA GLY A 11 -13.73 70.12 18.49
C GLY A 11 -13.39 68.66 18.13
N ALA A 12 -13.15 68.38 16.86
CA ALA A 12 -13.24 67.06 16.22
C ALA A 12 -11.88 66.43 15.85
N LEU A 13 -11.95 65.13 15.48
CA LEU A 13 -10.99 64.25 14.79
C LEU A 13 -9.79 63.67 15.58
N ALA A 14 -9.84 62.37 15.91
CA ALA A 14 -9.26 61.30 15.07
C ALA A 14 -9.30 59.92 15.78
N ALA A 15 -9.55 58.88 14.97
CA ALA A 15 -9.26 57.45 15.17
C ALA A 15 -10.07 56.65 16.20
N ALA A 16 -11.26 56.23 15.75
CA ALA A 16 -11.93 55.03 16.22
C ALA A 16 -11.45 53.81 15.40
N ALA A 17 -11.11 52.71 16.08
CA ALA A 17 -11.08 51.37 15.50
C ALA A 17 -11.33 50.35 16.63
N VAL A 18 -12.61 50.11 16.92
CA VAL A 18 -13.09 48.99 17.73
C VAL A 18 -13.38 47.85 16.75
N SER A 19 -12.58 46.79 16.74
CA SER A 19 -12.85 45.62 15.91
C SER A 19 -13.90 44.72 16.57
N ALA A 20 -15.17 45.05 16.37
CA ALA A 20 -16.24 44.06 16.52
C ALA A 20 -16.23 43.22 15.24
N ALA A 21 -15.81 41.96 15.34
CA ALA A 21 -15.89 41.01 14.23
C ALA A 21 -17.38 40.80 13.87
N PRO A 22 -17.76 40.85 12.58
CA PRO A 22 -19.12 40.58 12.16
C PRO A 22 -19.43 39.10 12.39
N ILE A 23 -20.59 38.81 12.98
CA ILE A 23 -21.20 37.48 12.95
C ILE A 23 -21.59 37.24 11.48
N GLU A 24 -20.74 36.51 10.76
CA GLU A 24 -21.04 36.04 9.42
C GLU A 24 -22.02 34.87 9.55
N MET A 25 -23.31 35.20 9.51
CA MET A 25 -24.38 34.23 9.34
C MET A 25 -24.20 33.67 7.93
N GLU A 26 -23.55 32.51 7.84
CA GLU A 26 -23.33 31.77 6.59
C GLU A 26 -24.68 31.64 5.87
N ARG A 27 -24.81 32.40 4.78
CA ARG A 27 -25.94 32.27 3.88
C ARG A 27 -25.85 30.86 3.31
N ARG A 28 -26.65 29.93 3.83
CA ARG A 28 -27.13 28.82 3.00
C ARG A 28 -27.67 29.48 1.74
N ASP A 29 -26.99 29.29 0.62
CA ASP A 29 -27.34 29.94 -0.63
C ASP A 29 -28.80 29.60 -0.95
N ALA A 30 -29.70 30.58 -0.81
CA ALA A 30 -31.10 30.45 -1.20
C ALA A 30 -31.24 30.16 -2.72
N ALA A 31 -30.16 30.29 -3.48
CA ALA A 31 -30.06 29.91 -4.88
C ALA A 31 -30.05 28.38 -5.10
N THR A 32 -29.44 27.60 -4.21
CA THR A 32 -29.32 26.13 -4.35
C THR A 32 -30.61 25.38 -4.00
N ASP A 33 -31.54 26.04 -3.29
CA ASP A 33 -32.90 25.55 -3.08
C ASP A 33 -33.87 25.90 -4.23
N ARG A 34 -33.43 26.70 -5.21
CA ARG A 34 -34.18 27.02 -6.44
C ARG A 34 -33.66 26.31 -7.68
N ILE A 35 -32.91 25.21 -7.53
CA ILE A 35 -32.56 24.33 -8.65
C ILE A 35 -33.85 23.67 -9.15
N VAL A 36 -34.30 24.09 -10.33
CA VAL A 36 -35.40 23.41 -11.04
C VAL A 36 -34.80 22.21 -11.77
N ASP A 37 -35.06 21.01 -11.24
CA ASP A 37 -34.77 19.76 -11.95
C ASP A 37 -35.84 19.55 -13.03
N LEU A 38 -35.43 19.67 -14.29
CA LEU A 38 -36.30 19.48 -15.46
C LEU A 38 -36.43 18.00 -15.85
N GLY A 39 -35.82 17.09 -15.10
CA GLY A 39 -35.82 15.65 -15.38
C GLY A 39 -34.94 15.27 -16.58
N LEU A 40 -34.01 16.14 -16.98
CA LEU A 40 -33.11 15.90 -18.12
C LEU A 40 -32.08 14.82 -17.82
N ILE A 41 -31.68 14.67 -16.56
CA ILE A 41 -30.79 13.61 -16.07
C ILE A 41 -31.64 12.66 -15.25
N GLN A 42 -31.88 11.45 -15.76
CA GLN A 42 -32.79 10.46 -15.18
C GLN A 42 -32.10 9.56 -14.15
N SER A 43 -30.84 9.21 -14.39
CA SER A 43 -30.02 8.43 -13.48
C SER A 43 -28.55 8.77 -13.67
N ILE A 44 -27.74 8.52 -12.64
CA ILE A 44 -26.28 8.63 -12.70
C ILE A 44 -25.70 7.34 -12.12
N ASP A 45 -24.87 6.68 -12.91
CA ASP A 45 -24.03 5.57 -12.49
C ASP A 45 -22.59 6.08 -12.34
N ILE A 46 -22.03 5.88 -11.15
CA ILE A 46 -20.62 6.16 -10.87
C ILE A 46 -19.87 4.82 -10.93
N ASN A 47 -19.22 4.57 -12.05
CA ASN A 47 -18.57 3.29 -12.31
C ASN A 47 -17.16 3.20 -11.73
N GLN A 48 -16.54 4.34 -11.49
CA GLN A 48 -15.29 4.44 -10.73
C GLN A 48 -15.31 5.76 -9.97
N MET A 49 -14.92 5.73 -8.70
CA MET A 49 -14.70 6.93 -7.90
C MET A 49 -13.42 6.77 -7.11
N SER A 50 -12.71 7.85 -6.82
CA SER A 50 -11.68 7.86 -5.79
C SER A 50 -12.00 8.86 -4.70
N MET A 51 -11.58 8.54 -3.47
CA MET A 51 -11.57 9.44 -2.32
C MET A 51 -10.20 9.36 -1.64
N ASP A 52 -9.59 10.51 -1.40
CA ASP A 52 -8.29 10.63 -0.77
C ASP A 52 -8.40 11.44 0.52
N PHE A 53 -8.13 10.76 1.64
CA PHE A 53 -8.20 11.28 3.00
C PHE A 53 -6.82 11.63 3.58
N THR A 54 -5.76 11.58 2.76
CA THR A 54 -4.37 11.84 3.19
C THR A 54 -4.03 13.33 3.35
N GLY A 55 -4.93 14.21 2.91
CA GLY A 55 -4.78 15.66 3.08
C GLY A 55 -4.87 16.13 4.53
N THR A 56 -4.35 17.33 4.79
CA THR A 56 -4.38 17.97 6.12
C THR A 56 -5.78 18.46 6.52
N GLU A 57 -6.63 18.78 5.54
CA GLU A 57 -8.01 19.18 5.76
C GLU A 57 -8.91 17.94 5.86
N HIS A 58 -9.12 17.46 7.08
CA HIS A 58 -9.75 16.15 7.35
C HIS A 58 -11.19 16.00 6.84
N TYR A 59 -11.91 17.12 6.73
CA TYR A 59 -13.28 17.21 6.22
C TYR A 59 -13.34 17.74 4.77
N ALA A 60 -12.22 17.68 4.05
CA ALA A 60 -12.13 18.10 2.67
C ALA A 60 -11.41 17.06 1.79
N PRO A 61 -11.87 15.79 1.75
CA PRO A 61 -11.20 14.76 0.97
C PRO A 61 -11.21 15.12 -0.51
N ARG A 62 -10.14 14.74 -1.21
CA ARG A 62 -10.05 14.90 -2.66
C ARG A 62 -10.80 13.76 -3.32
N THR A 63 -11.64 14.08 -4.28
CA THR A 63 -12.42 13.12 -5.06
C THR A 63 -12.03 13.16 -6.54
N ALA A 64 -12.15 12.03 -7.22
CA ALA A 64 -12.04 11.94 -8.68
C ALA A 64 -12.94 10.84 -9.24
N SER A 65 -13.14 10.82 -10.55
CA SER A 65 -13.85 9.73 -11.23
C SER A 65 -13.39 9.59 -12.67
N SER A 66 -13.08 8.36 -13.10
CA SER A 66 -12.73 8.09 -14.50
C SER A 66 -13.90 7.62 -15.37
N ASP A 67 -15.04 7.27 -14.78
CA ASP A 67 -16.23 6.81 -15.52
C ASP A 67 -17.52 7.18 -14.78
N ILE A 68 -18.19 8.22 -15.28
CA ILE A 68 -19.53 8.64 -14.90
C ILE A 68 -20.44 8.48 -16.11
N GLN A 69 -21.57 7.82 -15.91
CA GLN A 69 -22.59 7.64 -16.93
C GLN A 69 -23.92 8.20 -16.45
N ALA A 70 -24.43 9.22 -17.14
CA ALA A 70 -25.71 9.82 -16.86
C ALA A 70 -26.70 9.44 -17.95
N LYS A 71 -27.80 8.77 -17.58
CA LYS A 71 -28.90 8.54 -18.52
C LYS A 71 -29.66 9.84 -18.69
N MET A 72 -29.66 10.36 -19.91
CA MET A 72 -30.37 11.58 -20.25
C MET A 72 -31.80 11.26 -20.73
N LEU A 73 -32.70 12.22 -20.56
CA LEU A 73 -33.99 12.18 -21.21
C LEU A 73 -33.78 12.06 -22.73
N SER A 74 -34.28 10.98 -23.33
CA SER A 74 -34.20 10.79 -24.78
C SER A 74 -35.15 11.75 -25.50
N ILE A 75 -34.62 12.53 -26.42
CA ILE A 75 -35.42 13.38 -27.32
C ILE A 75 -35.35 12.77 -28.71
N PRO A 76 -36.46 12.22 -29.25
CA PRO A 76 -36.46 11.56 -30.56
C PRO A 76 -35.88 12.45 -31.66
N GLY A 77 -34.89 11.93 -32.40
CA GLY A 77 -34.26 12.63 -33.52
C GLY A 77 -33.26 13.72 -33.14
N ILE A 78 -32.91 13.87 -31.86
CA ILE A 78 -31.91 14.83 -31.38
C ILE A 78 -30.78 14.09 -30.66
N ASP A 79 -29.58 14.15 -31.24
CA ASP A 79 -28.35 13.85 -30.52
C ASP A 79 -27.78 15.17 -29.99
N LEU A 80 -27.65 15.29 -28.66
CA LEU A 80 -27.07 16.47 -28.04
C LEU A 80 -25.54 16.43 -28.23
N PRO A 81 -24.94 17.37 -28.98
CA PRO A 81 -23.51 17.32 -29.30
C PRO A 81 -22.68 17.91 -28.15
N ILE A 82 -22.82 17.33 -26.96
CA ILE A 82 -22.08 17.75 -25.77
C ILE A 82 -20.63 17.27 -25.90
N THR A 83 -19.68 18.19 -25.78
CA THR A 83 -18.23 17.91 -25.88
C THR A 83 -17.53 17.95 -24.53
N SER A 84 -18.06 18.70 -23.58
CA SER A 84 -17.53 18.76 -22.22
C SER A 84 -18.58 19.25 -21.25
N VAL A 85 -18.40 18.89 -19.98
CA VAL A 85 -19.26 19.30 -18.87
C VAL A 85 -18.42 19.74 -17.68
N ARG A 86 -19.01 20.55 -16.81
CA ARG A 86 -18.57 20.74 -15.42
C ARG A 86 -19.79 20.67 -14.52
N GLN A 87 -19.59 20.26 -13.28
CA GLN A 87 -20.69 20.03 -12.34
C GLN A 87 -20.44 20.78 -11.04
N HIS A 88 -21.53 21.28 -10.46
CA HIS A 88 -21.63 21.63 -9.05
C HIS A 88 -22.48 20.55 -8.38
N VAL A 89 -21.93 19.82 -7.41
CA VAL A 89 -22.58 18.65 -6.81
C VAL A 89 -22.65 18.81 -5.31
N ILE A 90 -23.83 18.58 -4.74
CA ILE A 90 -24.09 18.39 -3.31
C ILE A 90 -24.38 16.91 -3.08
N LEU A 91 -23.62 16.30 -2.19
CA LEU A 91 -23.84 14.94 -1.72
C LEU A 91 -24.81 14.93 -0.55
N ILE A 92 -25.83 14.07 -0.62
CA ILE A 92 -26.85 13.90 0.41
C ILE A 92 -26.88 12.43 0.84
N ASP A 93 -26.81 12.19 2.14
CA ASP A 93 -26.94 10.87 2.77
C ASP A 93 -28.01 10.95 3.87
N ASN A 94 -28.95 10.01 3.87
CA ASN A 94 -30.07 9.98 4.83
C ASN A 94 -30.81 11.32 4.98
N GLY A 95 -30.95 12.07 3.88
CA GLY A 95 -31.61 13.37 3.85
C GLY A 95 -30.76 14.56 4.34
N ILE A 96 -29.54 14.32 4.81
CA ILE A 96 -28.60 15.35 5.27
C ILE A 96 -27.65 15.70 4.13
N GLN A 97 -27.54 17.00 3.80
CA GLN A 97 -26.51 17.49 2.88
C GLN A 97 -25.16 17.37 3.58
N LEU A 98 -24.28 16.52 3.06
CA LEU A 98 -22.97 16.25 3.66
C LEU A 98 -21.95 17.30 3.27
N GLY A 99 -21.93 17.68 2.00
CA GLY A 99 -20.92 18.56 1.45
C GLY A 99 -21.11 18.78 -0.04
N GLN A 100 -20.25 19.62 -0.60
CA GLN A 100 -20.30 20.00 -2.00
C GLN A 100 -18.92 19.94 -2.67
N PHE A 101 -18.92 19.74 -3.98
CA PHE A 101 -17.73 19.87 -4.82
C PHE A 101 -18.07 20.40 -6.20
N ASP A 102 -17.14 21.15 -6.78
CA ASP A 102 -17.18 21.59 -8.17
C ASP A 102 -16.14 20.82 -8.98
N THR A 103 -16.50 20.43 -10.20
CA THR A 103 -15.58 19.75 -11.11
C THR A 103 -14.99 20.71 -12.15
N PRO A 104 -13.75 20.48 -12.59
CA PRO A 104 -13.23 21.18 -13.75
C PRO A 104 -14.00 20.77 -15.02
N TRP A 105 -13.93 21.62 -16.05
CA TRP A 105 -14.38 21.24 -17.39
C TRP A 105 -13.69 19.95 -17.82
N SER A 106 -14.50 18.94 -18.10
CA SER A 106 -14.02 17.61 -18.45
C SER A 106 -14.67 17.12 -19.73
N PRO A 107 -13.94 16.37 -20.59
CA PRO A 107 -14.51 15.81 -21.80
C PRO A 107 -15.78 15.01 -21.53
N ALA A 108 -16.74 15.12 -22.45
CA ALA A 108 -17.97 14.36 -22.40
C ALA A 108 -18.41 13.96 -23.80
N SER A 109 -19.18 12.88 -23.88
CA SER A 109 -19.83 12.44 -25.10
C SER A 109 -21.22 11.91 -24.78
N VAL A 110 -22.14 12.07 -25.73
CA VAL A 110 -23.49 11.49 -25.64
C VAL A 110 -23.63 10.45 -26.73
N SER A 111 -24.05 9.25 -26.35
CA SER A 111 -24.38 8.19 -27.30
C SER A 111 -25.54 7.38 -26.76
N ASN A 112 -26.54 7.14 -27.60
CA ASN A 112 -27.76 6.38 -27.25
C ASN A 112 -28.45 6.90 -25.97
N GLY A 113 -28.51 8.23 -25.81
CA GLY A 113 -29.12 8.87 -24.64
C GLY A 113 -28.32 8.73 -23.34
N VAL A 114 -27.07 8.27 -23.39
CA VAL A 114 -26.17 8.20 -22.23
C VAL A 114 -25.04 9.20 -22.41
N LEU A 115 -24.93 10.12 -21.47
CA LEU A 115 -23.77 11.00 -21.34
C LEU A 115 -22.67 10.28 -20.56
N LYS A 116 -21.47 10.22 -21.13
CA LYS A 116 -20.27 9.71 -20.47
C LYS A 116 -19.32 10.85 -20.19
N THR A 117 -18.76 10.90 -18.98
CA THR A 117 -17.75 11.89 -18.60
C THR A 117 -16.85 11.35 -17.47
N SER A 118 -15.89 12.15 -17.06
CA SER A 118 -14.93 11.89 -15.98
C SER A 118 -14.54 13.23 -15.34
N PHE A 119 -13.82 13.24 -14.23
CA PHE A 119 -13.13 14.43 -13.73
C PHE A 119 -11.85 14.03 -12.98
N THR A 120 -10.80 14.81 -13.13
CA THR A 120 -9.45 14.46 -12.63
C THR A 120 -9.31 14.63 -11.13
N SER A 121 -9.83 15.72 -10.58
CA SER A 121 -9.82 15.97 -9.15
C SER A 121 -10.75 17.14 -8.78
N SER A 122 -11.45 16.97 -7.67
CA SER A 122 -12.19 18.01 -6.96
C SER A 122 -11.99 17.85 -5.46
N ILE A 123 -12.19 18.92 -4.69
CA ILE A 123 -12.21 18.85 -3.23
C ILE A 123 -13.67 18.78 -2.79
N MET A 124 -14.03 17.78 -2.00
CA MET A 124 -15.34 17.69 -1.37
C MET A 124 -15.34 18.46 -0.07
N ASN A 125 -15.86 19.69 -0.09
CA ASN A 125 -15.99 20.51 1.10
C ASN A 125 -17.20 20.04 1.91
N VAL A 126 -16.96 19.32 3.00
CA VAL A 126 -18.01 18.89 3.92
C VAL A 126 -18.53 20.11 4.69
N PHE A 127 -19.84 20.22 4.84
CA PHE A 127 -20.44 21.33 5.57
C PHE A 127 -20.11 21.21 7.08
N PRO A 128 -19.81 22.32 7.78
CA PRO A 128 -19.44 22.28 9.19
C PRO A 128 -20.49 21.59 10.10
N ASP A 129 -21.77 21.79 9.82
CA ASP A 129 -22.89 21.18 10.54
C ASP A 129 -23.13 19.69 10.18
N ALA A 130 -22.44 19.19 9.16
CA ALA A 130 -22.59 17.83 8.65
C ALA A 130 -21.38 16.91 8.96
N HIS A 131 -20.37 17.37 9.71
CA HIS A 131 -19.17 16.58 10.03
C HIS A 131 -19.49 15.21 10.67
N GLU A 132 -20.43 15.15 11.59
CA GLU A 132 -20.86 13.89 12.22
C GLU A 132 -21.53 12.95 11.20
N ALA A 133 -22.44 13.49 10.39
CA ALA A 133 -23.14 12.74 9.35
C ALA A 133 -22.17 12.22 8.27
N PHE A 134 -21.20 13.04 7.88
CA PHE A 134 -20.15 12.66 6.94
C PHE A 134 -19.29 11.53 7.49
N THR A 135 -18.93 11.60 8.78
CA THR A 135 -18.16 10.53 9.44
C THR A 135 -18.95 9.20 9.45
N LYS A 136 -20.26 9.25 9.72
CA LYS A 136 -21.14 8.06 9.62
C LYS A 136 -21.27 7.56 8.19
N PHE A 137 -21.27 8.46 7.20
CA PHE A 137 -21.28 8.10 5.79
C PHE A 137 -20.00 7.33 5.40
N VAL A 138 -18.82 7.83 5.78
CA VAL A 138 -17.54 7.14 5.54
C VAL A 138 -17.51 5.78 6.25
N GLY A 139 -17.91 5.72 7.52
CA GLY A 139 -18.00 4.46 8.25
C GLY A 139 -18.96 3.46 7.59
N GLY A 140 -20.11 3.95 7.13
CA GLY A 140 -21.09 3.15 6.40
C GLY A 140 -20.57 2.61 5.07
N LEU A 141 -19.77 3.38 4.34
CA LEU A 141 -19.07 2.89 3.14
C LEU A 141 -18.01 1.84 3.49
N SER A 142 -17.34 1.96 4.63
CA SER A 142 -16.36 0.96 5.06
C SER A 142 -16.99 -0.37 5.47
N THR A 143 -18.16 -0.35 6.12
CA THR A 143 -18.77 -1.55 6.71
C THR A 143 -19.84 -2.22 5.84
N SER A 144 -20.47 -1.49 4.92
CA SER A 144 -21.61 -2.00 4.14
C SER A 144 -21.18 -2.42 2.73
N PRO A 145 -21.86 -3.39 2.09
CA PRO A 145 -21.60 -3.75 0.69
C PRO A 145 -22.03 -2.65 -0.28
N SER A 146 -23.02 -1.85 0.10
CA SER A 146 -23.43 -0.68 -0.67
C SER A 146 -24.10 0.37 0.21
N ARG A 147 -24.20 1.60 -0.31
CA ARG A 147 -24.86 2.73 0.33
C ARG A 147 -25.59 3.58 -0.70
N SER A 148 -26.87 3.84 -0.47
CA SER A 148 -27.65 4.74 -1.32
C SER A 148 -27.36 6.18 -0.95
N ILE A 149 -27.09 7.01 -1.97
CA ILE A 149 -26.81 8.44 -1.82
C ILE A 149 -27.66 9.22 -2.81
N THR A 150 -27.96 10.47 -2.48
CA THR A 150 -28.56 11.42 -3.41
C THR A 150 -27.53 12.45 -3.83
N LEU A 151 -27.43 12.68 -5.14
CA LEU A 151 -26.65 13.76 -5.74
C LEU A 151 -27.63 14.84 -6.19
N LYS A 152 -27.44 16.07 -5.72
CA LYS A 152 -28.23 17.24 -6.11
C LYS A 152 -27.27 18.30 -6.64
N GLY A 153 -27.62 18.99 -7.72
CA GLY A 153 -26.73 20.04 -8.21
C GLY A 153 -27.11 20.61 -9.56
N THR A 154 -26.11 21.22 -10.21
CA THR A 154 -26.22 21.77 -11.56
C THR A 154 -25.08 21.29 -12.44
N VAL A 155 -25.34 21.20 -13.74
CA VAL A 155 -24.36 20.90 -14.77
C VAL A 155 -24.32 22.03 -15.79
N ASP A 156 -23.11 22.44 -16.17
CA ASP A 156 -22.89 23.25 -17.35
C ASP A 156 -22.34 22.35 -18.46
N ALA A 157 -22.89 22.47 -19.68
CA ALA A 157 -22.53 21.66 -20.83
C ALA A 157 -22.11 22.54 -22.01
N LYS A 158 -20.95 22.26 -22.61
CA LYS A 158 -20.52 22.85 -23.88
C LYS A 158 -21.01 21.98 -25.02
N LEU A 159 -21.66 22.61 -25.99
CA LEU A 159 -22.10 21.98 -27.22
C LEU A 159 -21.12 22.26 -28.36
N ASP A 160 -21.10 21.40 -29.36
CA ASP A 160 -20.49 21.67 -30.66
C ASP A 160 -21.56 21.59 -31.76
N LEU A 161 -21.98 22.75 -32.26
CA LEU A 161 -22.95 22.85 -33.34
C LEU A 161 -22.26 23.08 -34.70
N GLY A 162 -20.97 22.76 -34.81
CA GLY A 162 -20.15 22.95 -36.01
C GLY A 162 -20.07 24.43 -36.40
N ILE A 163 -20.51 24.76 -37.62
CA ILE A 163 -20.49 26.13 -38.14
C ILE A 163 -21.32 27.12 -37.33
N LEU A 164 -22.27 26.63 -36.51
CA LEU A 164 -23.12 27.45 -35.65
C LEU A 164 -22.44 27.81 -34.32
N GLY A 165 -21.23 27.31 -34.08
CA GLY A 165 -20.42 27.60 -32.90
C GLY A 165 -20.61 26.62 -31.74
N SER A 166 -20.01 26.97 -30.59
CA SER A 166 -19.95 26.10 -29.41
C SER A 166 -20.59 26.76 -28.18
N PRO A 167 -21.93 26.85 -28.12
CA PRO A 167 -22.61 27.48 -26.99
C PRO A 167 -22.43 26.67 -25.70
N THR A 168 -22.51 27.36 -24.57
CA THR A 168 -22.58 26.72 -23.25
C THR A 168 -24.00 26.83 -22.71
N ILE A 169 -24.59 25.70 -22.35
CA ILE A 169 -25.84 25.62 -21.58
C ILE A 169 -25.43 25.53 -20.11
N SER A 170 -25.84 26.49 -19.29
CA SER A 170 -25.48 26.52 -17.88
C SER A 170 -26.67 26.20 -16.98
N GLY A 171 -26.38 25.66 -15.79
CA GLY A 171 -27.37 25.52 -14.73
C GLY A 171 -28.41 24.42 -14.95
N ILE A 172 -28.07 23.35 -15.68
CA ILE A 172 -28.95 22.19 -15.85
C ILE A 172 -29.09 21.50 -14.50
N GLY A 173 -30.22 21.71 -13.83
CA GLY A 173 -30.51 21.12 -12.52
C GLY A 173 -30.68 19.61 -12.58
N PHE A 174 -30.22 18.91 -11.55
CA PHE A 174 -30.47 17.48 -11.36
C PHE A 174 -30.61 17.12 -9.89
N LYS A 175 -31.43 16.11 -9.61
CA LYS A 175 -31.48 15.42 -8.32
C LYS A 175 -31.72 13.93 -8.56
N VAL A 176 -30.69 13.12 -8.33
CA VAL A 176 -30.76 11.68 -8.57
C VAL A 176 -30.32 10.90 -7.33
N THR A 177 -30.95 9.76 -7.11
CA THR A 177 -30.48 8.77 -6.13
C THR A 177 -29.67 7.71 -6.87
N THR A 178 -28.48 7.42 -6.37
CA THR A 178 -27.60 6.36 -6.88
C THR A 178 -27.09 5.51 -5.72
N THR A 179 -26.40 4.42 -6.05
CA THR A 179 -25.83 3.50 -5.06
C THR A 179 -24.34 3.41 -5.25
N LEU A 180 -23.58 3.67 -4.17
CA LEU A 180 -22.15 3.41 -4.12
C LEU A 180 -21.92 2.02 -3.55
N ALA A 181 -21.03 1.25 -4.18
CA ALA A 181 -20.51 0.03 -3.57
C ALA A 181 -19.58 0.42 -2.42
N GLY A 182 -19.71 -0.26 -1.27
CA GLY A 182 -18.85 -0.07 -0.11
C GLY A 182 -17.81 -1.18 0.01
N LEU A 183 -16.92 -1.05 1.00
CA LEU A 183 -15.80 -1.96 1.26
C LEU A 183 -16.23 -3.25 1.98
N ASN A 184 -17.49 -3.35 2.43
CA ASN A 184 -18.05 -4.53 3.06
C ASN A 184 -17.18 -5.12 4.19
N ASN A 185 -16.73 -4.28 5.14
CA ASN A 185 -15.83 -4.66 6.23
C ASN A 185 -14.48 -5.24 5.81
N LEU A 186 -14.06 -5.07 4.55
CA LEU A 186 -12.84 -5.67 4.01
C LEU A 186 -12.75 -7.17 4.39
N GLN A 187 -13.79 -7.93 4.07
CA GLN A 187 -13.92 -9.33 4.50
C GLN A 187 -12.94 -10.29 3.81
N ASP A 188 -12.35 -9.89 2.68
CA ASP A 188 -11.45 -10.73 1.89
C ASP A 188 -10.01 -10.24 2.04
N ILE A 189 -9.42 -10.60 3.18
CA ILE A 189 -8.01 -10.37 3.51
C ILE A 189 -7.30 -11.71 3.58
N LYS A 190 -6.20 -11.83 2.84
CA LYS A 190 -5.39 -13.04 2.76
C LYS A 190 -3.97 -12.77 3.24
N PHE A 191 -3.46 -13.67 4.08
CA PHE A 191 -2.05 -13.71 4.43
C PHE A 191 -1.30 -14.41 3.30
N ASN A 192 -0.30 -13.76 2.69
CA ASN A 192 0.48 -14.36 1.62
C ASN A 192 1.79 -14.95 2.14
N VAL A 193 2.63 -14.12 2.76
CA VAL A 193 3.95 -14.57 3.23
C VAL A 193 4.40 -13.74 4.44
N LEU A 194 5.07 -14.42 5.37
CA LEU A 194 5.80 -13.77 6.46
C LEU A 194 7.17 -13.34 5.92
N ILE A 195 7.54 -12.08 6.13
CA ILE A 195 8.84 -11.53 5.73
C ILE A 195 9.85 -11.72 6.85
N ASP A 196 9.51 -11.27 8.05
CA ASP A 196 10.37 -11.35 9.23
C ASP A 196 9.58 -11.42 10.54
N GLN A 197 10.30 -11.86 11.59
CA GLN A 197 9.86 -11.83 12.98
C GLN A 197 11.00 -11.25 13.81
N ASP A 198 10.77 -10.06 14.36
CA ASP A 198 11.74 -9.38 15.20
C ASP A 198 11.29 -9.40 16.68
N PHE A 199 12.05 -10.13 17.49
CA PHE A 199 11.84 -10.29 18.94
C PHE A 199 12.55 -9.19 19.76
N TYR A 200 13.40 -8.39 19.12
CA TYR A 200 14.28 -7.40 19.77
C TYR A 200 14.04 -5.97 19.28
N ALA A 201 13.30 -5.77 18.19
CA ALA A 201 12.93 -4.45 17.66
C ALA A 201 12.34 -3.52 18.73
N GLN A 202 11.51 -4.08 19.62
CA GLN A 202 10.84 -3.31 20.66
C GLN A 202 10.64 -4.17 21.91
N GLN A 203 11.19 -3.73 23.03
CA GLN A 203 11.09 -4.46 24.29
C GLN A 203 9.62 -4.71 24.67
N GLY A 204 9.29 -5.97 24.97
CA GLY A 204 7.93 -6.39 25.33
C GLY A 204 7.02 -6.68 24.14
N PHE A 205 7.51 -6.57 22.90
CA PHE A 205 6.74 -6.87 21.70
C PHE A 205 7.44 -7.87 20.80
N ILE A 206 6.65 -8.66 20.07
CA ILE A 206 7.11 -9.37 18.88
C ILE A 206 6.56 -8.65 17.66
N VAL A 207 7.44 -8.26 16.75
CA VAL A 207 7.08 -7.56 15.51
C VAL A 207 7.10 -8.56 14.37
N MET A 208 5.99 -8.68 13.64
CA MET A 208 5.88 -9.55 12.47
C MET A 208 5.59 -8.69 11.24
N THR A 209 6.46 -8.74 10.23
CA THR A 209 6.19 -8.09 8.94
C THR A 209 5.73 -9.13 7.94
N SER A 210 4.66 -8.84 7.21
CA SER A 210 4.03 -9.77 6.28
C SER A 210 3.53 -9.08 5.03
N ILE A 211 3.42 -9.86 3.95
CA ILE A 211 2.62 -9.47 2.79
C ILE A 211 1.20 -10.00 2.99
N ILE A 212 0.24 -9.10 2.88
CA ILE A 212 -1.18 -9.42 2.84
C ILE A 212 -1.78 -8.97 1.52
N ASN A 213 -2.89 -9.60 1.13
CA ASN A 213 -3.72 -9.15 0.04
C ASN A 213 -5.08 -8.71 0.59
N ILE A 214 -5.51 -7.50 0.28
CA ILE A 214 -6.85 -6.98 0.60
C ILE A 214 -7.61 -6.83 -0.71
N ASN A 215 -8.67 -7.60 -0.89
CA ASN A 215 -9.54 -7.46 -2.04
C ASN A 215 -10.61 -6.40 -1.76
N ASN A 216 -10.61 -5.32 -2.54
CA ASN A 216 -11.62 -4.27 -2.50
C ASN A 216 -12.78 -4.66 -3.44
N PRO A 217 -13.95 -5.04 -2.91
CA PRO A 217 -15.09 -5.47 -3.72
C PRO A 217 -15.83 -4.30 -4.40
N SER A 218 -15.45 -3.05 -4.10
CA SER A 218 -16.15 -1.86 -4.56
C SER A 218 -15.57 -1.29 -5.86
N LYS A 219 -16.28 -0.29 -6.40
CA LYS A 219 -15.81 0.57 -7.49
C LYS A 219 -15.08 1.83 -6.99
N LEU A 220 -14.85 1.92 -5.68
CA LEU A 220 -14.25 3.05 -5.00
C LEU A 220 -12.77 2.76 -4.74
N SER A 221 -11.90 3.64 -5.24
CA SER A 221 -10.52 3.71 -4.80
C SER A 221 -10.42 4.61 -3.56
N VAL A 222 -9.77 4.16 -2.49
CA VAL A 222 -9.63 4.96 -1.26
C VAL A 222 -8.19 5.07 -0.85
N SER A 223 -7.69 6.29 -0.66
CA SER A 223 -6.41 6.56 -0.02
C SER A 223 -6.64 6.98 1.43
N LEU A 224 -6.16 6.14 2.35
CA LEU A 224 -6.35 6.29 3.80
C LEU A 224 -5.08 6.77 4.51
N GLY A 225 -3.92 6.68 3.83
CA GLY A 225 -2.63 7.03 4.41
C GLY A 225 -2.14 5.99 5.40
N ASP A 226 -1.41 6.41 6.42
CA ASP A 226 -0.94 5.50 7.46
C ASP A 226 -2.10 5.08 8.36
N ILE A 227 -2.28 3.76 8.50
CA ILE A 227 -3.36 3.16 9.28
C ILE A 227 -2.79 2.20 10.33
N SER A 228 -3.32 2.29 11.55
CA SER A 228 -3.13 1.36 12.65
C SER A 228 -4.47 0.75 13.06
N LEU A 229 -4.52 -0.57 13.18
CA LEU A 229 -5.70 -1.32 13.59
C LEU A 229 -5.39 -2.07 14.87
N ASP A 230 -6.33 -2.06 15.80
CA ASP A 230 -6.25 -2.90 17.00
C ASP A 230 -6.48 -4.36 16.59
N THR A 231 -5.68 -5.27 17.16
CA THR A 231 -5.74 -6.69 16.81
C THR A 231 -6.10 -7.54 18.00
N ALA A 232 -6.95 -8.54 17.74
CA ALA A 232 -7.39 -9.50 18.74
C ALA A 232 -7.42 -10.92 18.17
N GLY A 233 -6.93 -11.87 18.96
CA GLY A 233 -7.09 -13.31 18.72
C GLY A 233 -8.38 -13.83 19.37
N SER A 234 -8.52 -15.15 19.43
CA SER A 234 -9.69 -15.82 20.01
C SER A 234 -9.91 -15.53 21.51
N LYS A 235 -8.83 -15.20 22.24
CA LYS A 235 -8.83 -15.00 23.70
C LYS A 235 -8.76 -13.53 24.13
N GLY A 236 -8.78 -12.60 23.17
CA GLY A 236 -8.77 -11.17 23.43
C GLY A 236 -7.73 -10.41 22.63
N ARG A 237 -7.50 -9.17 23.02
CA ARG A 237 -6.55 -8.25 22.38
C ARG A 237 -5.13 -8.80 22.44
N VAL A 238 -4.42 -8.72 21.31
CA VAL A 238 -3.02 -9.17 21.19
C VAL A 238 -2.06 -8.05 20.78
N GLY A 239 -2.54 -6.95 20.20
CA GLY A 239 -1.68 -5.82 19.86
C GLY A 239 -2.25 -4.94 18.75
N THR A 240 -1.39 -4.55 17.80
CA THR A 240 -1.78 -3.65 16.70
C THR A 240 -1.13 -4.03 15.38
N SER A 241 -1.87 -3.90 14.27
CA SER A 241 -1.34 -4.01 12.90
C SER A 241 -1.26 -2.65 12.23
N GLU A 242 -0.12 -2.34 11.62
CA GLU A 242 0.15 -1.10 10.93
C GLU A 242 0.29 -1.37 9.42
N ILE A 243 -0.28 -0.48 8.60
CA ILE A 243 -0.09 -0.44 7.16
C ILE A 243 0.25 1.00 6.77
N LYS A 244 1.38 1.18 6.09
CA LYS A 244 1.84 2.50 5.64
C LYS A 244 1.25 2.84 4.28
N SER A 245 0.87 4.11 4.10
CA SER A 245 0.33 4.64 2.84
C SER A 245 -0.77 3.75 2.23
N LEU A 246 -1.73 3.29 3.04
CA LEU A 246 -2.81 2.42 2.61
C LEU A 246 -3.64 3.11 1.53
N ALA A 247 -3.59 2.55 0.32
CA ALA A 247 -4.45 2.89 -0.79
C ALA A 247 -5.08 1.59 -1.31
N LEU A 248 -6.41 1.58 -1.40
CA LEU A 248 -7.18 0.45 -1.91
C LEU A 248 -7.75 0.84 -3.27
N VAL A 249 -7.39 0.14 -4.32
CA VAL A 249 -8.05 0.22 -5.64
C VAL A 249 -9.01 -0.96 -5.80
N PRO A 250 -10.03 -0.88 -6.67
CA PRO A 250 -10.93 -2.01 -6.96
C PRO A 250 -10.16 -3.30 -7.29
N GLY A 251 -10.57 -4.41 -6.67
CA GLY A 251 -9.91 -5.71 -6.81
C GLY A 251 -8.78 -5.94 -5.79
N PRO A 252 -7.80 -6.83 -6.10
CA PRO A 252 -6.78 -7.25 -5.16
C PRO A 252 -5.69 -6.17 -4.95
N ASN A 253 -5.36 -5.90 -3.68
CA ASN A 253 -4.30 -4.96 -3.28
C ASN A 253 -3.24 -5.71 -2.46
N THR A 254 -2.00 -5.78 -2.95
CA THR A 254 -0.87 -6.38 -2.23
C THR A 254 -0.19 -5.33 -1.37
N LEU A 255 -0.12 -5.57 -0.06
CA LEU A 255 0.31 -4.59 0.93
C LEU A 255 1.29 -5.23 1.92
N VAL A 256 2.20 -4.41 2.44
CA VAL A 256 3.04 -4.77 3.59
C VAL A 256 2.29 -4.39 4.86
N SER A 257 2.16 -5.33 5.78
CA SER A 257 1.61 -5.10 7.12
C SER A 257 2.59 -5.50 8.20
N THR A 258 2.75 -4.63 9.20
CA THR A 258 3.57 -4.87 10.38
C THR A 258 2.67 -5.05 11.60
N THR A 259 2.64 -6.24 12.17
CA THR A 259 1.85 -6.55 13.37
C THR A 259 2.76 -6.61 14.58
N LYS A 260 2.45 -5.79 15.59
CA LYS A 260 3.13 -5.76 16.89
C LYS A 260 2.27 -6.51 17.90
N LEU A 261 2.75 -7.66 18.36
CA LEU A 261 2.12 -8.44 19.42
C LEU A 261 2.66 -7.96 20.77
N ASP A 262 1.80 -7.54 21.68
CA ASP A 262 2.15 -7.11 23.03
C ASP A 262 2.32 -8.34 23.93
N MET A 263 3.55 -8.69 24.26
CA MET A 263 3.88 -9.90 25.02
C MET A 263 3.60 -9.75 26.53
N SER A 264 3.17 -8.58 27.00
CA SER A 264 2.62 -8.43 28.35
C SER A 264 1.18 -8.95 28.47
N LEU A 265 0.49 -9.11 27.33
CA LEU A 265 -0.88 -9.62 27.29
C LEU A 265 -0.87 -11.16 27.25
N PRO A 266 -1.59 -11.85 28.17
CA PRO A 266 -1.71 -13.31 28.13
C PRO A 266 -2.25 -13.83 26.80
N ALA A 267 -3.21 -13.12 26.20
CA ALA A 267 -3.80 -13.49 24.92
C ALA A 267 -2.78 -13.51 23.76
N SER A 268 -1.73 -12.69 23.80
CA SER A 268 -0.67 -12.70 22.78
C SER A 268 0.20 -13.94 22.87
N VAL A 269 0.58 -14.31 24.10
CA VAL A 269 1.34 -15.53 24.38
C VAL A 269 0.55 -16.76 23.94
N GLU A 270 -0.74 -16.78 24.27
CA GLU A 270 -1.63 -17.87 23.86
C GLU A 270 -1.83 -17.91 22.33
N PHE A 271 -2.02 -16.77 21.67
CA PHE A 271 -2.12 -16.70 20.22
C PHE A 271 -0.91 -17.33 19.52
N LEU A 272 0.31 -17.02 19.99
CA LEU A 272 1.53 -17.62 19.43
C LEU A 272 1.62 -19.12 19.69
N ASN A 273 1.27 -19.57 20.90
CA ASN A 273 1.26 -21.01 21.22
C ASN A 273 0.23 -21.77 20.37
N ASP A 274 -0.96 -21.21 20.18
CA ASP A 274 -2.02 -21.79 19.37
C ASP A 274 -1.62 -21.83 17.88
N LEU A 275 -0.89 -20.80 17.40
CA LEU A 275 -0.34 -20.74 16.04
C LEU A 275 0.68 -21.84 15.74
N LEU A 276 1.37 -22.39 16.76
CA LEU A 276 2.27 -23.53 16.58
C LEU A 276 1.53 -24.83 16.22
N GLY A 277 0.22 -24.92 16.52
CA GLY A 277 -0.58 -26.13 16.32
C GLY A 277 -1.59 -26.04 15.17
N ALA A 278 -2.08 -24.84 14.84
CA ALA A 278 -3.06 -24.62 13.78
C ALA A 278 -3.11 -23.16 13.33
N ASP A 279 -3.70 -22.91 12.16
CA ASP A 279 -4.03 -21.56 11.69
C ASP A 279 -4.86 -20.79 12.72
N GLN A 280 -4.53 -19.51 12.90
CA GLN A 280 -5.21 -18.62 13.86
C GLN A 280 -5.93 -17.49 13.15
N ILE A 281 -7.05 -17.06 13.71
CA ILE A 281 -7.78 -15.88 13.22
C ILE A 281 -7.35 -14.67 14.03
N LEU A 282 -6.90 -13.64 13.32
CA LEU A 282 -6.68 -12.31 13.87
C LEU A 282 -7.82 -11.40 13.40
N SER A 283 -8.59 -10.87 14.34
CA SER A 283 -9.53 -9.79 14.05
C SER A 283 -8.84 -8.44 14.13
N MET A 284 -9.23 -7.52 13.26
CA MET A 284 -8.70 -6.17 13.14
C MET A 284 -9.84 -5.15 13.21
N SER A 285 -9.68 -4.11 14.01
CA SER A 285 -10.66 -3.04 14.17
C SER A 285 -10.03 -1.67 14.37
N GLY A 286 -10.72 -0.61 13.93
CA GLY A 286 -10.28 0.76 14.19
C GLY A 286 -10.46 1.21 15.64
N PHE A 287 -9.68 2.21 16.04
CA PHE A 287 -9.68 2.85 17.36
C PHE A 287 -9.30 4.34 17.24
N ASP A 288 -9.20 5.07 18.36
CA ASP A 288 -8.90 6.52 18.34
C ASP A 288 -7.53 6.89 17.76
N GLY A 289 -6.60 5.93 17.67
CA GLY A 289 -5.28 6.11 17.09
C GLY A 289 -5.13 5.48 15.71
N THR A 290 -6.24 5.17 15.02
CA THR A 290 -6.17 4.46 13.74
C THR A 290 -5.48 5.26 12.63
N SER A 291 -5.65 6.56 12.60
CA SER A 291 -5.10 7.47 11.61
C SER A 291 -4.86 8.84 12.23
N ALA A 292 -4.00 9.63 11.59
CA ALA A 292 -3.92 11.06 11.86
C ALA A 292 -5.22 11.80 11.47
N ASN A 293 -6.03 11.22 10.58
CA ASN A 293 -7.32 11.78 10.20
C ASN A 293 -8.43 11.30 11.17
N PRO A 294 -9.04 12.19 11.98
CA PRO A 294 -10.05 11.83 12.97
C PRO A 294 -11.35 11.30 12.36
N VAL A 295 -11.66 11.64 11.10
CA VAL A 295 -12.80 11.06 10.37
C VAL A 295 -12.60 9.56 10.22
N LEU A 296 -11.37 9.14 9.87
CA LEU A 296 -11.04 7.72 9.72
C LEU A 296 -11.04 6.98 11.06
N ASN A 297 -10.59 7.61 12.15
CA ASN A 297 -10.63 7.00 13.49
C ASN A 297 -12.05 6.57 13.86
N THR A 298 -13.03 7.46 13.63
CA THR A 298 -14.42 7.16 13.94
C THR A 298 -15.03 6.19 12.92
N ALA A 299 -14.78 6.39 11.63
CA ALA A 299 -15.34 5.56 10.56
C ALA A 299 -14.85 4.10 10.62
N MET A 300 -13.58 3.88 10.98
CA MET A 300 -12.96 2.56 10.98
C MET A 300 -13.22 1.77 12.26
N ARG A 301 -13.72 2.39 13.34
CA ARG A 301 -14.12 1.66 14.57
C ARG A 301 -15.16 0.57 14.33
N ALA A 302 -16.04 0.79 13.37
CA ALA A 302 -17.06 -0.17 13.01
C ALA A 302 -16.56 -1.26 12.05
N VAL A 303 -15.37 -1.08 11.46
CA VAL A 303 -14.74 -2.10 10.61
C VAL A 303 -14.28 -3.24 11.50
N ALA A 304 -14.79 -4.43 11.21
CA ALA A 304 -14.41 -5.67 11.88
C ALA A 304 -13.91 -6.66 10.82
N SER A 305 -12.67 -6.48 10.40
CA SER A 305 -12.02 -7.35 9.44
C SER A 305 -11.39 -8.55 10.13
N LYS A 306 -11.17 -9.64 9.40
CA LYS A 306 -10.49 -10.84 9.90
C LYS A 306 -9.46 -11.28 8.89
N ILE A 307 -8.35 -11.79 9.38
CA ILE A 307 -7.32 -12.45 8.58
C ILE A 307 -6.98 -13.79 9.24
N THR A 308 -6.85 -14.83 8.44
CA THR A 308 -6.28 -16.10 8.90
C THR A 308 -4.76 -16.02 8.79
N VAL A 309 -4.08 -16.10 9.92
CA VAL A 309 -2.63 -16.24 10.02
C VAL A 309 -2.32 -17.74 9.99
N PRO A 310 -1.63 -18.24 8.95
CA PRO A 310 -1.40 -19.67 8.81
C PRO A 310 -0.30 -20.16 9.75
N GLN A 311 -0.44 -21.38 10.27
CA GLN A 311 0.62 -22.05 11.06
C GLN A 311 1.90 -22.20 10.24
N THR A 312 1.76 -22.57 8.97
CA THR A 312 2.86 -22.60 8.02
C THR A 312 2.78 -21.36 7.15
N PHE A 313 3.72 -20.44 7.34
CA PHE A 313 3.79 -19.24 6.50
C PHE A 313 3.94 -19.64 5.03
N GLY A 314 3.26 -18.90 4.15
CA GLY A 314 3.24 -19.19 2.73
C GLY A 314 4.64 -19.14 2.11
N SER A 315 4.76 -19.69 0.90
CA SER A 315 6.02 -19.68 0.16
C SER A 315 6.27 -18.34 -0.53
N LEU A 316 7.54 -18.02 -0.74
CA LEU A 316 7.97 -16.94 -1.64
C LEU A 316 7.31 -17.07 -3.02
N SER A 317 7.02 -15.94 -3.69
CA SER A 317 6.38 -15.99 -5.03
C SER A 317 7.34 -16.46 -6.13
N ARG A 318 8.65 -16.42 -5.86
CA ARG A 318 9.76 -16.88 -6.72
C ARG A 318 11.05 -16.98 -5.90
N SER A 319 12.08 -17.61 -6.45
CA SER A 319 13.43 -17.51 -5.90
C SER A 319 13.89 -16.04 -5.88
N PRO A 320 14.47 -15.53 -4.77
CA PRO A 320 14.97 -14.17 -4.68
C PRO A 320 16.25 -13.94 -5.49
N TYR A 321 16.83 -14.99 -6.06
CA TYR A 321 18.06 -14.89 -6.84
C TYR A 321 18.16 -15.95 -7.95
N SER A 322 18.99 -15.67 -8.95
CA SER A 322 19.37 -16.59 -10.03
C SER A 322 20.75 -16.25 -10.61
N ASP A 323 21.19 -17.09 -11.55
CA ASP A 323 22.32 -16.81 -12.45
C ASP A 323 23.65 -16.50 -11.76
N PHE A 324 23.94 -17.21 -10.67
CA PHE A 324 25.21 -17.10 -9.98
C PHE A 324 26.36 -17.55 -10.88
N LYS A 325 27.34 -16.67 -11.05
CA LYS A 325 28.60 -16.94 -11.76
C LYS A 325 29.75 -16.53 -10.86
N LEU A 326 30.67 -17.45 -10.62
CA LEU A 326 31.88 -17.22 -9.86
C LEU A 326 33.04 -17.05 -10.82
N LYS A 327 33.81 -15.99 -10.58
CA LYS A 327 35.05 -15.70 -11.29
C LYS A 327 36.20 -15.61 -10.30
N VAL A 328 37.27 -16.33 -10.61
CA VAL A 328 38.53 -16.25 -9.87
C VAL A 328 39.21 -14.90 -10.14
N LEU A 329 39.73 -14.27 -9.09
CA LEU A 329 40.50 -13.04 -9.19
C LEU A 329 42.01 -13.35 -9.09
N PRO A 330 42.88 -12.52 -9.68
CA PRO A 330 44.33 -12.67 -9.49
C PRO A 330 44.76 -12.62 -8.02
N SER A 331 44.01 -11.92 -7.17
CA SER A 331 44.28 -11.82 -5.72
C SER A 331 43.72 -12.99 -4.91
N THR A 332 42.86 -13.85 -5.49
CA THR A 332 42.17 -14.92 -4.75
C THR A 332 43.13 -15.84 -4.00
N ALA A 333 44.32 -16.11 -4.55
CA ALA A 333 45.31 -16.95 -3.89
C ALA A 333 45.84 -16.35 -2.58
N THR A 334 45.85 -15.02 -2.44
CA THR A 334 46.37 -14.29 -1.28
C THR A 334 45.29 -13.83 -0.32
N ASP A 335 44.17 -13.32 -0.83
CA ASP A 335 43.09 -12.74 -0.02
C ASP A 335 41.86 -13.64 0.12
N ARG A 336 41.84 -14.78 -0.59
CA ARG A 336 40.72 -15.74 -0.62
C ARG A 336 39.40 -15.16 -1.10
N LYS A 337 39.40 -14.03 -1.81
CA LYS A 337 38.18 -13.43 -2.35
C LYS A 337 37.96 -13.85 -3.80
N VAL A 338 36.72 -14.13 -4.14
CA VAL A 338 36.27 -14.38 -5.51
C VAL A 338 35.15 -13.41 -5.87
N GLU A 339 34.97 -13.18 -7.16
CA GLU A 339 33.89 -12.34 -7.66
C GLU A 339 32.67 -13.19 -8.01
N ILE A 340 31.50 -12.78 -7.54
CA ILE A 340 30.20 -13.35 -7.88
C ILE A 340 29.43 -12.33 -8.70
N THR A 341 28.87 -12.77 -9.82
CA THR A 341 27.78 -12.06 -10.51
C THR A 341 26.50 -12.84 -10.31
N ALA A 342 25.43 -12.18 -9.84
CA ALA A 342 24.12 -12.81 -9.66
C ALA A 342 22.99 -11.81 -9.94
N THR A 343 21.81 -12.33 -10.28
CA THR A 343 20.59 -11.54 -10.47
C THR A 343 19.69 -11.70 -9.26
N PHE A 344 19.27 -10.60 -8.65
CA PHE A 344 18.37 -10.57 -7.50
C PHE A 344 16.97 -10.08 -7.89
N TYR A 345 15.94 -10.63 -7.27
CA TYR A 345 14.53 -10.29 -7.48
C TYR A 345 13.84 -10.04 -6.15
N SER A 346 12.73 -9.32 -6.18
CA SER A 346 11.80 -9.37 -5.06
C SER A 346 10.99 -10.68 -5.09
N PRO A 347 11.01 -11.48 -4.01
CA PRO A 347 10.15 -12.65 -3.87
C PRO A 347 8.76 -12.30 -3.29
N TYR A 348 8.45 -11.02 -3.10
CA TYR A 348 7.30 -10.54 -2.32
C TYR A 348 6.20 -9.92 -3.20
N TYR A 349 5.75 -10.67 -4.21
CA TYR A 349 4.54 -10.32 -4.98
C TYR A 349 4.54 -8.90 -5.59
N GLY A 350 5.70 -8.45 -6.08
CA GLY A 350 5.87 -7.13 -6.70
C GLY A 350 6.22 -6.00 -5.73
N VAL A 351 6.38 -6.27 -4.44
CA VAL A 351 6.87 -5.28 -3.46
C VAL A 351 8.37 -5.04 -3.68
N PRO A 352 8.84 -3.78 -3.82
CA PRO A 352 10.27 -3.52 -4.03
C PRO A 352 11.09 -3.85 -2.78
N VAL A 353 12.34 -4.28 -3.00
CA VAL A 353 13.29 -4.58 -1.92
C VAL A 353 14.66 -3.96 -2.21
N GLU A 354 15.37 -3.61 -1.14
CA GLU A 354 16.71 -3.05 -1.20
C GLU A 354 17.62 -3.70 -0.15
N LEU A 355 18.80 -4.14 -0.57
CA LEU A 355 19.78 -4.74 0.32
C LEU A 355 20.45 -3.66 1.16
N LEU A 356 20.34 -3.79 2.48
CA LEU A 356 21.03 -2.92 3.43
C LEU A 356 22.31 -3.58 3.93
N ASN A 357 22.24 -4.87 4.27
CA ASN A 357 23.33 -5.62 4.86
C ASN A 357 23.30 -7.08 4.40
N ALA A 358 24.31 -7.52 3.64
CA ALA A 358 24.38 -8.90 3.14
C ALA A 358 24.78 -9.91 4.22
N SER A 359 25.46 -9.45 5.27
CA SER A 359 26.11 -10.27 6.29
C SER A 359 26.06 -9.53 7.64
N PRO A 360 24.89 -9.51 8.30
CA PRO A 360 24.75 -8.93 9.64
C PRO A 360 25.73 -9.58 10.62
N SER A 361 26.33 -8.78 11.50
CA SER A 361 27.49 -9.20 12.32
C SER A 361 27.20 -10.34 13.30
N ASP A 362 25.94 -10.59 13.60
CA ASP A 362 25.46 -11.62 14.51
C ASP A 362 25.15 -12.97 13.83
N LEU A 363 25.32 -13.06 12.51
CA LEU A 363 25.04 -14.26 11.72
C LEU A 363 26.17 -14.60 10.76
N VAL A 364 26.24 -15.88 10.38
CA VAL A 364 27.21 -16.39 9.42
C VAL A 364 26.49 -16.72 8.11
N ASN A 365 26.37 -15.70 7.27
CA ASN A 365 25.78 -15.83 5.94
C ASN A 365 26.77 -16.48 4.98
N SER A 366 26.40 -17.63 4.41
CA SER A 366 27.32 -18.47 3.63
C SER A 366 26.62 -19.28 2.54
N ALA A 367 27.37 -19.65 1.52
CA ALA A 367 27.03 -20.73 0.61
C ALA A 367 27.64 -22.03 1.11
N GLN A 368 26.84 -23.09 1.17
CA GLN A 368 27.21 -24.42 1.61
C GLN A 368 27.19 -25.40 0.45
N VAL A 369 28.07 -26.38 0.50
CA VAL A 369 28.24 -27.44 -0.49
C VAL A 369 28.15 -28.78 0.22
N LYS A 370 27.60 -29.78 -0.48
CA LYS A 370 27.48 -31.15 0.03
C LYS A 370 28.29 -32.09 -0.84
N GLY A 371 28.89 -33.10 -0.22
CA GLY A 371 29.58 -34.18 -0.92
C GLY A 371 28.66 -34.86 -1.92
N VAL A 372 29.16 -35.11 -3.13
CA VAL A 372 28.39 -35.70 -4.23
C VAL A 372 28.29 -37.22 -4.04
N SER A 373 29.25 -37.83 -3.35
CA SER A 373 29.29 -39.27 -3.06
C SER A 373 28.43 -39.70 -1.86
N GLY A 374 27.90 -38.75 -1.08
CA GLY A 374 27.21 -39.02 0.18
C GLY A 374 28.11 -39.46 1.34
N THR A 375 29.44 -39.54 1.13
CA THR A 375 30.42 -39.89 2.18
C THR A 375 31.12 -38.67 2.80
N ALA A 376 31.04 -37.52 2.14
CA ALA A 376 31.58 -36.25 2.61
C ALA A 376 30.50 -35.38 3.28
N ASP A 377 30.86 -34.78 4.42
CA ASP A 377 30.01 -33.85 5.19
C ASP A 377 29.72 -32.55 4.43
N THR A 378 28.81 -31.73 4.98
CA THR A 378 28.50 -30.40 4.44
C THR A 378 29.60 -29.40 4.77
N GLY A 379 30.12 -28.69 3.76
CA GLY A 379 31.15 -27.66 3.91
C GLY A 379 30.63 -26.27 3.56
N ARG A 380 31.27 -25.22 4.08
CA ARG A 380 31.04 -23.84 3.61
C ARG A 380 31.97 -23.54 2.45
N LEU A 381 31.41 -23.08 1.33
CA LEU A 381 32.14 -22.64 0.15
C LEU A 381 32.67 -21.22 0.32
N PHE A 382 31.78 -20.28 0.57
CA PHE A 382 32.11 -18.88 0.78
C PHE A 382 31.19 -18.22 1.78
N TYR A 383 31.64 -17.08 2.31
CA TYR A 383 30.91 -16.17 3.17
C TYR A 383 30.53 -14.90 2.41
N PHE A 384 29.30 -14.42 2.62
CA PHE A 384 28.86 -13.14 2.08
C PHE A 384 29.57 -11.98 2.80
N LEU A 385 29.95 -10.95 2.03
CA LEU A 385 30.58 -9.74 2.52
C LEU A 385 29.64 -8.54 2.34
N ASN A 386 29.80 -7.52 3.19
CA ASN A 386 29.05 -6.26 3.11
C ASN A 386 29.71 -5.26 2.18
N ASN A 387 29.88 -5.65 0.91
CA ASN A 387 30.58 -4.87 -0.11
C ASN A 387 29.71 -4.59 -1.35
N PHE A 388 28.42 -4.86 -1.29
CA PHE A 388 27.49 -4.63 -2.39
C PHE A 388 26.11 -4.23 -1.90
N GLN A 389 25.36 -3.61 -2.81
CA GLN A 389 23.97 -3.22 -2.63
C GLN A 389 23.22 -3.52 -3.91
N PHE A 390 21.94 -3.82 -3.79
CA PHE A 390 21.03 -3.88 -4.92
C PHE A 390 19.66 -3.36 -4.50
N LYS A 391 18.90 -2.90 -5.49
CA LYS A 391 17.51 -2.51 -5.34
C LYS A 391 16.71 -3.09 -6.49
N THR A 392 15.52 -3.60 -6.21
CA THR A 392 14.59 -4.10 -7.23
C THR A 392 13.32 -3.26 -7.22
N ALA A 393 12.73 -3.03 -8.38
CA ALA A 393 11.47 -2.28 -8.51
C ALA A 393 10.24 -3.21 -8.41
N GLY A 394 10.34 -4.29 -7.63
CA GLY A 394 9.32 -5.33 -7.54
C GLY A 394 9.60 -6.49 -8.51
N ASN A 395 8.91 -6.53 -9.64
CA ASN A 395 8.96 -7.68 -10.57
C ASN A 395 10.23 -7.74 -11.44
N SER A 396 11.03 -6.67 -11.47
CA SER A 396 12.29 -6.63 -12.22
C SER A 396 13.45 -7.23 -11.42
N GLY A 397 14.36 -7.90 -12.14
CA GLY A 397 15.62 -8.36 -11.57
C GLY A 397 16.71 -7.31 -11.66
N THR A 398 17.66 -7.35 -10.72
CA THR A 398 18.85 -6.50 -10.70
C THR A 398 20.08 -7.39 -10.66
N THR A 399 20.89 -7.35 -11.71
CA THR A 399 22.17 -8.07 -11.76
C THR A 399 23.27 -7.24 -11.14
N VAL A 400 24.00 -7.81 -10.20
CA VAL A 400 25.14 -7.15 -9.53
C VAL A 400 26.34 -8.08 -9.48
N THR A 401 27.51 -7.46 -9.47
CA THR A 401 28.81 -8.12 -9.32
C THR A 401 29.41 -7.69 -7.98
N PHE A 402 29.81 -8.64 -7.15
CA PHE A 402 30.28 -8.42 -5.78
C PHE A 402 31.33 -9.45 -5.38
N GLN A 403 32.08 -9.21 -4.30
CA GLN A 403 33.05 -10.20 -3.82
C GLN A 403 32.51 -10.99 -2.64
N VAL A 404 32.83 -12.27 -2.59
CA VAL A 404 32.64 -13.16 -1.43
C VAL A 404 33.98 -13.69 -0.97
N GLU A 405 34.05 -14.21 0.25
CA GLU A 405 35.28 -14.76 0.82
C GLU A 405 35.19 -16.28 0.92
N LEU A 406 36.12 -17.00 0.28
CA LEU A 406 36.24 -18.46 0.39
C LEU A 406 36.60 -18.87 1.82
N LYS A 407 36.24 -20.10 2.22
CA LYS A 407 36.56 -20.63 3.56
C LYS A 407 38.07 -20.54 3.86
N GLN A 408 38.42 -19.86 4.96
CA GLN A 408 39.81 -19.61 5.37
C GLN A 408 40.48 -20.77 6.14
N GLN A 409 39.71 -21.60 6.85
CA GLN A 409 40.29 -22.66 7.69
C GLN A 409 40.82 -23.80 6.84
N ALA A 410 41.98 -24.33 7.22
CA ALA A 410 42.53 -25.53 6.61
C ALA A 410 41.50 -26.67 6.71
N PHE A 411 41.33 -27.36 5.60
CA PHE A 411 40.36 -28.42 5.46
C PHE A 411 40.71 -29.58 6.39
N ALA A 412 39.77 -29.98 7.26
CA ALA A 412 39.89 -31.22 8.00
C ALA A 412 40.05 -32.39 7.00
N ALA A 413 40.59 -33.53 7.43
CA ALA A 413 40.77 -34.67 6.51
C ALA A 413 39.46 -35.10 5.81
N SER A 414 38.31 -34.94 6.47
CA SER A 414 36.97 -35.15 5.90
C SER A 414 36.56 -34.10 4.86
N ASP A 415 37.00 -32.84 5.02
CA ASP A 415 36.79 -31.78 4.04
C ASP A 415 37.59 -32.05 2.75
N ARG A 416 38.75 -32.72 2.82
CA ARG A 416 39.57 -32.98 1.61
C ARG A 416 38.81 -33.77 0.55
N LEU A 417 38.10 -34.82 0.96
CA LEU A 417 37.29 -35.63 0.07
C LEU A 417 36.18 -34.80 -0.57
N LEU A 418 35.50 -33.96 0.23
CA LEU A 418 34.50 -33.01 -0.26
C LEU A 418 35.07 -32.11 -1.37
N TRP A 419 36.26 -31.54 -1.16
CA TRP A 419 36.85 -30.61 -2.13
C TRP A 419 37.30 -31.28 -3.41
N THR A 420 37.90 -32.46 -3.32
CA THR A 420 38.25 -33.24 -4.51
C THR A 420 37.00 -33.55 -5.33
N GLU A 421 35.92 -34.01 -4.68
CA GLU A 421 34.65 -34.27 -5.36
C GLU A 421 34.06 -33.01 -6.02
N LEU A 422 34.12 -31.86 -5.34
CA LEU A 422 33.61 -30.59 -5.88
C LEU A 422 34.41 -30.10 -7.08
N VAL A 423 35.75 -30.24 -7.05
CA VAL A 423 36.62 -29.87 -8.17
C VAL A 423 36.34 -30.75 -9.38
N GLU A 424 36.24 -32.08 -9.19
CA GLU A 424 35.91 -33.01 -10.26
C GLU A 424 34.50 -32.74 -10.82
N PHE A 425 33.53 -32.49 -9.94
CA PHE A 425 32.16 -32.13 -10.34
C PHE A 425 32.15 -30.85 -11.17
N ALA A 426 32.84 -29.80 -10.71
CA ALA A 426 32.96 -28.52 -11.41
C ALA A 426 33.58 -28.67 -12.80
N LYS A 427 34.68 -29.43 -12.93
CA LYS A 427 35.36 -29.71 -14.20
C LYS A 427 34.42 -30.39 -15.21
N ILE A 428 33.57 -31.30 -14.74
CA ILE A 428 32.64 -32.06 -15.60
C ILE A 428 31.40 -31.22 -15.98
N ASN A 429 30.84 -30.46 -15.02
CA ASN A 429 29.52 -29.87 -15.15
C ASN A 429 29.52 -28.35 -15.41
N GLY A 430 30.68 -27.68 -15.28
CA GLY A 430 30.82 -26.22 -15.42
C GLY A 430 30.10 -25.41 -14.34
N HIS A 431 29.62 -26.06 -13.27
CA HIS A 431 28.95 -25.40 -12.14
C HIS A 431 29.07 -26.23 -10.86
N ILE A 432 28.74 -25.62 -9.73
CA ILE A 432 28.66 -26.27 -8.42
C ILE A 432 27.28 -26.01 -7.80
N PRO A 433 26.56 -27.04 -7.34
CA PRO A 433 25.35 -26.86 -6.57
C PRO A 433 25.69 -26.38 -5.16
N VAL A 434 25.11 -25.26 -4.75
CA VAL A 434 25.26 -24.71 -3.39
C VAL A 434 23.89 -24.50 -2.74
N SER A 435 23.83 -24.71 -1.44
CA SER A 435 22.72 -24.29 -0.58
C SER A 435 23.11 -22.98 0.10
N LEU A 436 22.33 -21.92 -0.06
CA LEU A 436 22.54 -20.68 0.66
C LEU A 436 21.93 -20.79 2.05
N ASN A 437 22.70 -20.43 3.06
CA ASN A 437 22.22 -20.03 4.37
C ASN A 437 22.42 -18.51 4.43
N TRP A 438 21.36 -17.76 4.13
CA TRP A 438 21.47 -16.32 3.90
C TRP A 438 20.29 -15.57 4.50
N LEU A 439 20.58 -14.83 5.57
CA LEU A 439 19.66 -13.94 6.26
C LEU A 439 20.17 -12.48 6.15
N PRO A 440 20.00 -11.81 5.01
CA PRO A 440 20.38 -10.40 4.88
C PRO A 440 19.39 -9.48 5.60
N ASP A 441 19.84 -8.26 5.93
CA ASP A 441 18.93 -7.18 6.29
C ASP A 441 18.52 -6.44 5.00
N MET A 442 17.22 -6.35 4.78
CA MET A 442 16.59 -5.75 3.60
C MET A 442 15.64 -4.63 4.01
N SER A 443 15.61 -3.54 3.26
CA SER A 443 14.51 -2.57 3.27
C SER A 443 13.39 -3.09 2.40
N ILE A 444 12.16 -3.09 2.93
CA ILE A 444 10.98 -3.62 2.27
C ILE A 444 10.05 -2.47 1.92
N ASN A 445 9.59 -2.43 0.68
CA ASN A 445 8.70 -1.37 0.20
C ASN A 445 9.25 0.06 0.40
N ASN A 446 10.58 0.22 0.34
CA ASN A 446 11.28 1.49 0.56
C ASN A 446 11.06 2.10 1.95
N ASP A 447 10.76 1.30 2.97
CA ASP A 447 10.54 1.82 4.32
C ASP A 447 11.84 2.24 5.03
N GLY A 448 13.00 1.82 4.48
CA GLY A 448 14.33 2.19 4.96
C GLY A 448 14.72 1.49 6.26
N LYS A 449 13.93 0.53 6.74
CA LYS A 449 14.20 -0.21 7.97
C LYS A 449 14.85 -1.55 7.65
N PRO A 450 15.77 -2.05 8.50
CA PRO A 450 16.29 -3.39 8.34
C PRO A 450 15.23 -4.42 8.73
N HIS A 451 14.81 -5.21 7.74
CA HIS A 451 14.07 -6.45 7.92
C HIS A 451 15.00 -7.63 7.72
N ARG A 452 15.09 -8.51 8.71
CA ARG A 452 15.90 -9.72 8.58
C ARG A 452 15.11 -10.78 7.85
N VAL A 453 15.43 -10.96 6.57
CA VAL A 453 14.68 -11.88 5.71
C VAL A 453 15.41 -13.21 5.60
N GLU A 454 14.68 -14.32 5.66
CA GLU A 454 15.23 -15.64 5.40
C GLU A 454 15.22 -15.90 3.89
N TRP A 455 16.37 -15.83 3.22
CA TRP A 455 16.54 -16.09 1.79
C TRP A 455 17.38 -17.35 1.50
N GLY A 456 17.64 -18.15 2.53
CA GLY A 456 18.29 -19.44 2.42
C GLY A 456 17.39 -20.53 1.85
N ASN A 457 18.03 -21.61 1.42
CA ASN A 457 17.38 -22.71 0.70
C ASN A 457 16.51 -23.59 1.58
N GLU A 458 16.99 -23.95 2.78
CA GLU A 458 16.35 -24.98 3.62
C GLU A 458 14.97 -24.54 4.13
N TYR A 459 14.87 -23.33 4.69
CA TYR A 459 13.62 -22.81 5.24
C TYR A 459 12.58 -22.51 4.15
N ASN A 460 13.01 -21.97 3.02
CA ASN A 460 12.11 -21.61 1.92
C ASN A 460 11.86 -22.73 0.92
N ARG A 461 12.46 -23.91 1.12
CA ARG A 461 12.41 -25.05 0.18
C ARG A 461 12.82 -24.66 -1.25
N LEU A 462 13.84 -23.80 -1.38
CA LEU A 462 14.37 -23.41 -2.68
C LEU A 462 15.34 -24.47 -3.21
N ASP A 463 15.32 -24.67 -4.53
CA ASP A 463 16.30 -25.53 -5.21
C ASP A 463 17.73 -25.02 -5.01
N ALA A 464 18.69 -25.96 -4.94
CA ALA A 464 20.10 -25.62 -4.84
C ALA A 464 20.52 -24.66 -5.97
N VAL A 465 21.28 -23.63 -5.61
CA VAL A 465 21.81 -22.64 -6.54
C VAL A 465 22.93 -23.27 -7.35
N ARG A 466 22.84 -23.20 -8.68
CA ARG A 466 23.92 -23.63 -9.57
C ARG A 466 24.85 -22.45 -9.80
N VAL A 467 25.99 -22.44 -9.11
CA VAL A 467 27.03 -21.43 -9.30
C VAL A 467 27.88 -21.86 -10.48
N ALA A 468 27.75 -21.18 -11.63
CA ALA A 468 28.64 -21.41 -12.76
C ALA A 468 30.06 -21.00 -12.39
N VAL A 469 31.05 -21.79 -12.80
CA VAL A 469 32.47 -21.57 -12.48
C VAL A 469 33.30 -21.57 -13.75
N ASP A 470 34.39 -20.80 -13.76
CA ASP A 470 35.38 -20.82 -14.84
C ASP A 470 36.35 -22.01 -14.70
N ALA A 471 37.20 -22.21 -15.72
CA ALA A 471 38.19 -23.30 -15.73
C ALA A 471 39.24 -23.12 -14.60
N ASP A 472 39.55 -21.87 -14.26
CA ASP A 472 40.56 -21.50 -13.27
C ASP A 472 40.10 -21.78 -11.83
N PHE A 473 38.78 -21.91 -11.60
CA PHE A 473 38.22 -22.21 -10.29
C PHE A 473 38.74 -23.51 -9.69
N ALA A 474 38.91 -24.54 -10.52
CA ALA A 474 39.48 -25.81 -10.07
C ALA A 474 40.91 -25.65 -9.54
N GLU A 475 41.73 -24.85 -10.21
CA GLU A 475 43.13 -24.62 -9.83
C GLU A 475 43.22 -23.85 -8.50
N VAL A 476 42.31 -22.90 -8.27
CA VAL A 476 42.22 -22.17 -7.00
C VAL A 476 41.86 -23.09 -5.83
N LEU A 477 40.89 -23.99 -6.02
CA LEU A 477 40.52 -24.94 -4.98
C LEU A 477 41.66 -25.93 -4.66
N GLU A 478 42.39 -26.37 -5.68
CA GLU A 478 43.59 -27.22 -5.51
C GLU A 478 44.72 -26.49 -4.77
N GLY A 479 44.83 -25.16 -4.94
CA GLY A 479 45.84 -24.30 -4.30
C GLY A 479 45.54 -23.84 -2.86
N ILE A 480 44.41 -24.24 -2.25
CA ILE A 480 44.15 -23.96 -0.83
C ILE A 480 45.03 -24.89 0.03
N PRO A 481 45.89 -24.36 0.93
CA PRO A 481 46.80 -25.14 1.75
C PRO A 481 46.06 -26.25 2.50
N GLN A 482 46.44 -27.48 2.19
CA GLN A 482 46.02 -28.67 2.91
C GLN A 482 46.89 -28.75 4.18
N ALA A 483 46.32 -28.55 5.37
CA ALA A 483 47.09 -28.68 6.63
C ALA A 483 47.49 -30.12 6.89
#